data_AF-A0A1J6HE87-F1
#
_entry.id   AF-A0A1J6HE87-F1
#
_cell.length_a   1.000
_cell.length_b   1.000
_cell.length_c   1.000
_cell.angle_alpha   90.00
_cell.angle_beta   90.00
_cell.angle_gamma   90.00
#
_symmetry.space_group_name_H-M   'P 1'
#
loop_
_entity.id
_entity.type
_entity.pdbx_description
1 polymer ?
#
loop_
_entity_poly.entity_id
_entity_poly.type
_entity_poly.pdbx_seq_one_letter_code
_entity_poly.pdbx_strand_id
1 'polypeptide(L)' 'MNTVLGNDSSASDKLIVEGGATGTTGLNIINAGGTGDATVQDGIMVVEVAGTSAGSAFTLDGRVAAGASDIFSILK' A
#
# COMPACT_ATOMS: atom_id res chain seq x y z
N MET A 1 -0.18 5.85 -7.09
CA MET A 1 0.42 6.26 -5.81
C MET A 1 1.90 5.97 -5.91
N ASN A 2 2.73 6.97 -5.70
CA ASN A 2 4.19 6.83 -5.76
C ASN A 2 4.69 6.33 -4.41
N THR A 3 5.45 5.25 -4.42
CA THR A 3 5.98 4.61 -3.21
C THR A 3 7.44 4.27 -3.42
N VAL A 4 8.30 4.64 -2.48
CA VAL A 4 9.69 4.17 -2.46
C VAL A 4 9.68 2.77 -1.87
N LEU A 5 9.52 1.74 -2.69
CA LEU A 5 9.37 0.37 -2.20
C LEU A 5 10.61 -0.11 -1.39
N GLY A 6 10.38 -0.42 -0.12
CA GLY A 6 11.37 -0.81 0.89
C GLY A 6 10.66 -1.47 2.09
N ASN A 7 11.09 -1.17 3.32
CA ASN A 7 10.48 -1.72 4.54
C ASN A 7 9.20 -0.96 4.97
N ASP A 8 8.64 -1.31 6.13
CA ASP A 8 7.37 -0.73 6.64
C ASP A 8 7.40 0.81 6.79
N SER A 9 8.58 1.42 6.92
CA SER A 9 8.77 2.87 7.05
C SER A 9 8.97 3.61 5.72
N SER A 10 8.77 2.92 4.61
CA SER A 10 8.93 3.47 3.26
C SER A 10 8.08 4.72 3.03
N ALA A 11 8.68 5.73 2.39
CA ALA A 11 7.94 6.90 1.96
C ALA A 11 6.93 6.52 0.87
N SER A 12 5.68 6.96 1.03
CA SER A 12 4.61 6.71 0.08
C SER A 12 3.61 7.86 0.05
N ASP A 13 2.99 8.07 -1.11
CA ASP A 13 1.69 8.72 -1.20
C ASP A 13 0.68 7.96 -0.33
N LYS A 14 -0.25 8.70 0.28
CA LYS A 14 -1.32 8.15 1.12
C LYS A 14 -2.68 8.66 0.68
N LEU A 15 -3.67 7.77 0.70
CA LEU A 15 -5.09 8.11 0.65
C LEU A 15 -5.64 8.08 2.07
N ILE A 16 -6.11 9.22 2.57
CA ILE A 16 -6.74 9.32 3.89
C ILE A 16 -8.25 9.44 3.70
N VAL A 17 -9.00 8.53 4.32
CA VAL A 17 -10.46 8.52 4.34
C VAL A 17 -10.91 8.81 5.77
N GLU A 18 -11.33 10.05 6.02
CA GLU A 18 -11.79 10.53 7.34
C GLU A 18 -13.08 9.84 7.82
N GLY A 19 -13.82 9.20 6.91
CA GLY A 19 -15.06 8.47 7.21
C GLY A 19 -14.94 6.95 7.01
N GLY A 20 -16.08 6.27 6.79
CA GLY A 20 -16.08 4.87 6.37
C GLY A 20 -15.84 4.72 4.87
N ALA A 21 -15.33 3.55 4.46
CA ALA A 21 -15.14 3.17 3.06
C ALA A 21 -16.06 2.00 2.68
N THR A 22 -16.72 2.11 1.53
CA THR A 22 -17.58 1.06 0.96
C THR A 22 -17.30 0.88 -0.52
N GLY A 23 -17.74 -0.24 -1.11
CA GLY A 23 -17.42 -0.58 -2.50
C GLY A 23 -16.01 -1.14 -2.65
N THR A 24 -15.41 -0.96 -3.82
CA THR A 24 -14.05 -1.46 -4.16
C THR A 24 -13.27 -0.40 -4.93
N THR A 25 -12.06 -0.11 -4.51
CA THR A 25 -11.14 0.82 -5.18
C THR A 25 -9.84 0.10 -5.56
N GLY A 26 -9.48 0.16 -6.83
CA GLY A 26 -8.18 -0.31 -7.31
C GLY A 26 -7.07 0.67 -6.96
N LEU A 27 -5.99 0.16 -6.37
CA LEU A 27 -4.79 0.93 -6.04
C LEU A 27 -3.67 0.58 -7.02
N ASN A 28 -3.27 1.56 -7.82
CA ASN A 28 -2.09 1.45 -8.67
C ASN A 28 -0.89 2.06 -7.93
N ILE A 29 0.10 1.22 -7.61
CA ILE A 29 1.33 1.61 -6.90
C ILE A 29 2.49 1.64 -7.90
N ILE A 30 3.20 2.76 -7.93
CA ILE A 30 4.33 3.00 -8.81
C ILE A 30 5.57 3.08 -7.94
N ASN A 31 6.56 2.22 -8.21
CA ASN A 31 7.84 2.28 -7.52
C ASN A 31 8.59 3.56 -7.90
N ALA A 32 8.79 4.46 -6.93
CA ALA A 32 9.46 5.74 -7.09
C ALA A 32 10.98 5.64 -6.76
N GLY A 33 11.63 4.58 -7.23
CA GLY A 33 13.08 4.36 -7.05
C GLY A 33 13.48 3.56 -5.81
N GLY A 34 12.54 2.84 -5.18
CA GLY A 34 12.84 1.90 -4.12
C GLY A 34 13.54 0.65 -4.62
N THR A 35 14.46 0.12 -3.80
CA THR A 35 15.26 -1.08 -4.10
C THR A 35 14.62 -2.37 -3.61
N GLY A 36 13.57 -2.25 -2.80
CA GLY A 36 12.96 -3.34 -2.08
C GLY A 36 13.68 -3.69 -0.79
N ASP A 37 12.90 -4.13 0.20
CA ASP A 37 13.33 -4.65 1.50
C ASP A 37 12.14 -5.42 2.13
N ALA A 38 12.39 -6.24 3.15
CA ALA A 38 11.30 -6.95 3.81
C ALA A 38 10.44 -5.99 4.64
N THR A 39 9.11 -6.12 4.52
CA THR A 39 8.16 -5.59 5.49
C THR A 39 7.96 -6.61 6.61
N VAL A 40 8.15 -6.22 7.86
CA VAL A 40 8.08 -7.12 9.03
C VAL A 40 6.90 -6.81 9.95
N GLN A 41 6.16 -5.74 9.68
CA GLN A 41 4.97 -5.32 10.45
C GLN A 41 3.74 -5.32 9.53
N ASP A 42 3.04 -4.19 9.48
CA ASP A 42 1.80 -4.01 8.71
C ASP A 42 2.06 -3.63 7.24
N GLY A 43 3.31 -3.64 6.80
CA GLY A 43 3.65 -3.27 5.44
C GLY A 43 3.84 -1.78 5.23
N ILE A 44 3.80 -1.35 3.97
CA ILE A 44 3.89 0.06 3.61
C ILE A 44 2.48 0.65 3.64
N MET A 45 2.25 1.62 4.52
CA MET A 45 0.96 2.30 4.67
C MET A 45 0.67 3.22 3.48
N VAL A 46 -0.37 2.89 2.71
CA VAL A 46 -0.84 3.70 1.56
C VAL A 46 -2.31 4.13 1.65
N VAL A 47 -3.12 3.48 2.49
CA VAL A 47 -4.51 3.90 2.76
C VAL A 47 -4.75 3.91 4.26
N GLU A 48 -5.26 5.03 4.77
CA GLU A 48 -5.70 5.16 6.15
C GLU A 48 -7.20 5.45 6.18
N VAL A 49 -7.98 4.67 6.93
CA VAL A 49 -9.43 4.86 7.06
C VAL A 49 -9.79 5.03 8.53
N ALA A 50 -10.32 6.20 8.89
CA ALA A 50 -10.69 6.51 10.27
C ALA A 50 -12.02 5.85 10.69
N GLY A 51 -12.88 5.51 9.72
CA GLY A 51 -14.15 4.81 9.93
C GLY A 51 -14.09 3.32 9.58
N THR A 52 -15.26 2.68 9.50
CA THR A 52 -15.36 1.26 9.12
C THR A 52 -15.02 1.06 7.64
N SER A 53 -14.20 0.06 7.36
CA SER A 53 -13.86 -0.40 6.00
C SER A 53 -13.89 -1.91 5.94
N ALA A 54 -14.43 -2.46 4.84
CA ALA A 54 -14.29 -3.88 4.57
C ALA A 54 -12.86 -4.17 4.06
N GLY A 55 -12.32 -5.35 4.37
CA GLY A 55 -11.00 -5.75 3.86
C GLY A 55 -10.88 -5.78 2.33
N SER A 56 -12.02 -5.79 1.61
CA SER A 56 -12.09 -5.73 0.15
C SER A 56 -12.26 -4.30 -0.41
N ALA A 57 -12.34 -3.27 0.44
CA ALA A 57 -12.58 -1.91 -0.02
C ALA A 57 -11.45 -1.35 -0.88
N PHE A 58 -10.23 -1.89 -0.69
CA PHE A 58 -9.04 -1.51 -1.43
C PHE A 58 -8.28 -2.76 -1.85
N THR A 59 -7.89 -2.81 -3.12
CA THR A 59 -7.13 -3.91 -3.69
C THR A 59 -6.06 -3.37 -4.62
N LEU A 60 -4.90 -4.02 -4.70
CA LEU A 60 -3.91 -3.67 -5.71
C LEU A 60 -4.47 -3.95 -7.11
N ASP A 61 -4.38 -2.95 -7.99
CA ASP A 61 -4.79 -3.04 -9.39
C ASP A 61 -3.57 -3.36 -10.27
N GLY A 62 -2.86 -4.42 -9.89
CA GLY A 62 -1.63 -4.84 -10.55
C GLY A 62 -0.60 -5.41 -9.57
N ARG A 63 0.45 -6.04 -10.14
CA ARG A 63 1.60 -6.48 -9.36
C ARG A 63 2.47 -5.28 -8.97
N VAL A 64 2.98 -5.31 -7.75
CA VAL A 64 3.93 -4.33 -7.21
C VAL A 64 5.22 -5.07 -6.87
N ALA A 65 6.35 -4.62 -7.43
CA ALA A 65 7.64 -5.27 -7.24
C ALA A 65 8.77 -4.24 -7.20
N ALA A 66 9.79 -4.52 -6.38
CA ALA A 66 11.06 -3.80 -6.36
C ALA A 66 12.19 -4.80 -6.11
N GLY A 67 13.17 -4.85 -7.02
CA GLY A 67 14.31 -5.75 -6.92
C GLY A 67 13.94 -7.23 -7.10
N ALA A 68 14.81 -8.13 -6.63
CA ALA A 68 14.66 -9.58 -6.78
C ALA A 68 13.67 -10.22 -5.77
N SER A 69 12.99 -9.40 -4.95
CA SER A 69 12.11 -9.84 -3.87
C SER A 69 10.67 -9.47 -4.19
N ASP A 70 9.90 -10.43 -4.70
CA ASP A 70 8.46 -10.30 -4.93
C ASP A 70 7.65 -10.52 -3.64
N ILE A 71 7.86 -9.76 -2.56
CA ILE A 71 6.91 -9.71 -1.44
C ILE A 71 6.95 -8.32 -0.78
N PHE A 72 5.91 -7.51 -1.01
CA PHE A 72 5.55 -6.38 -0.13
C PHE A 72 4.09 -6.53 0.24
N SER A 73 3.77 -6.52 1.54
CA SER A 73 2.39 -6.32 1.98
C SER A 73 2.10 -4.83 1.89
N ILE A 74 1.09 -4.46 1.11
CA ILE A 74 0.52 -3.12 1.05
C ILE A 74 -0.86 -3.28 1.65
N LEU A 75 -0.96 -3.31 2.99
CA LEU A 75 -2.15 -3.17 3.84
C LEU A 75 -1.72 -3.59 5.26
N LYS A 76 -1.86 -2.77 6.29
CA LYS A 76 -3.11 -2.17 6.81
C LYS A 76 -2.93 -0.74 7.28
#